data_AF-A0A1J5Q8Z1-F1
#
_entry.id   AF-A0A1J5Q8Z1-F1
#
_cell.length_a   1.000
_cell.length_b   1.000
_cell.length_c   1.000
_cell.angle_alpha   90.00
_cell.angle_beta   90.00
_cell.angle_gamma   90.00
#
_symmetry.space_group_name_H-M   'P 1'
#
loop_
_entity.id
_entity.type
_entity.pdbx_description
1 polymer ?
#
loop_
_entity_poly.entity_id
_entity_poly.type
_entity_poly.pdbx_seq_one_letter_code
_entity_poly.pdbx_strand_id
1 'polypeptide(L)' 'MDQAAQVQTQASARMLRAYQLGEAGISDWLLARRGALDAVRQALQSRYDAAQSAAQLNLLAGLLFNPVQQDGPTR' A
#
# COMPACT_ATOMS: atom_id res chain seq x y z
N MET A 1 -6.94 -3.27 -3.17
CA MET A 1 -5.55 -3.50 -3.61
C MET A 1 -4.65 -4.00 -2.49
N ASP A 2 -4.86 -3.62 -1.22
CA ASP A 2 -4.03 -4.07 -0.10
C ASP A 2 -4.01 -5.61 0.11
N GLN A 3 -5.12 -6.29 -0.19
CA GLN A 3 -5.20 -7.74 -0.05
C GLN A 3 -4.24 -8.50 -0.99
N ALA A 4 -3.99 -7.98 -2.21
CA ALA A 4 -3.06 -8.60 -3.15
C ALA A 4 -1.61 -8.47 -2.68
N ALA A 5 -1.22 -7.30 -2.17
CA ALA A 5 0.10 -7.09 -1.57
C ALA A 5 0.32 -8.01 -0.36
N GLN A 6 -0.69 -8.14 0.51
CA GLN A 6 -0.64 -9.04 1.67
C GLN A 6 -0.46 -10.51 1.27
N VAL A 7 -1.20 -11.00 0.26
CA VAL A 7 -1.06 -12.36 -0.26
C VAL A 7 0.35 -12.59 -0.80
N GLN A 8 0.90 -11.63 -1.54
CA GLN A 8 2.25 -11.73 -2.08
C GLN A 8 3.33 -11.72 -1.00
N THR A 9 3.15 -10.92 0.07
CA THR A 9 4.01 -10.95 1.25
C THR A 9 3.97 -12.32 1.93
N GLN A 10 2.78 -12.90 2.15
CA GLN A 10 2.65 -14.24 2.73
C GLN A 10 3.28 -15.32 1.86
N ALA A 11 3.11 -15.25 0.53
CA ALA A 11 3.75 -16.16 -0.41
C ALA A 11 5.28 -16.08 -0.33
N SER A 12 5.86 -14.87 -0.29
CA SER A 12 7.31 -14.70 -0.11
C SER A 12 7.82 -15.28 1.22
N ALA A 13 7.05 -15.17 2.30
CA ALA A 13 7.40 -15.73 3.61
C ALA A 13 7.32 -17.27 3.63
N ARG A 14 6.40 -17.87 2.85
CA ARG A 14 6.38 -19.33 2.63
C ARG A 14 7.59 -19.77 1.82
N MET A 15 7.96 -19.01 0.79
CA MET A 15 9.12 -19.32 -0.05
C MET A 15 10.45 -19.21 0.70
N LEU A 16 10.57 -18.24 1.63
CA LEU A 16 11.72 -18.14 2.53
C LEU A 16 11.87 -19.39 3.40
N ARG A 17 10.75 -19.90 3.96
CA ARG A 17 10.77 -21.13 4.76
C ARG A 17 11.19 -22.33 3.92
N ALA A 18 10.65 -22.47 2.71
CA ALA A 18 11.06 -23.54 1.79
C ALA A 18 12.56 -23.47 1.46
N TYR A 19 13.11 -22.28 1.22
CA TYR A 19 14.55 -22.10 1.01
C TYR A 19 15.38 -22.50 2.26
N GLN A 20 14.95 -22.09 3.46
CA GLN A 20 15.63 -22.45 4.71
C GLN A 20 15.62 -23.97 4.98
N LEU A 21 14.58 -24.66 4.51
CA LEU A 21 14.45 -26.11 4.59
C LEU A 21 15.19 -26.85 3.45
N GLY A 22 15.74 -26.12 2.47
CA GLY A 22 16.41 -26.70 1.30
C GLY A 22 15.46 -27.22 0.22
N GLU A 23 14.15 -26.93 0.33
CA GLU A 23 13.12 -27.38 -0.61
C GLU A 23 12.98 -26.46 -1.83
N ALA A 24 13.49 -25.23 -1.76
CA ALA A 24 13.44 -24.25 -2.84
C ALA A 24 14.82 -23.63 -3.10
N GLY A 25 15.08 -23.26 -4.36
CA GLY A 25 16.30 -22.57 -4.73
C GLY A 25 16.32 -21.11 -4.22
N ILE A 26 17.52 -20.56 -4.02
CA ILE A 26 17.69 -19.15 -3.63
C ILE A 26 17.05 -18.19 -4.65
N SER A 27 17.11 -18.52 -5.95
CA SER A 27 16.52 -17.73 -7.04
C SER A 27 15.00 -17.63 -6.92
N ASP A 28 14.33 -18.73 -6.57
CA ASP A 28 12.86 -18.76 -6.42
C ASP A 28 12.40 -17.90 -5.24
N TRP A 29 13.14 -17.96 -4.14
CA TRP A 29 12.90 -17.08 -3.00
C TRP A 29 13.09 -15.60 -3.37
N LEU A 30 14.18 -15.26 -4.07
CA LEU A 30 14.45 -13.89 -4.50
C LEU A 30 13.37 -13.36 -5.45
N LEU A 31 12.88 -14.19 -6.38
CA LEU A 31 11.78 -13.83 -7.27
C LEU A 31 10.47 -13.59 -6.51
N ALA A 32 10.12 -14.48 -5.58
CA ALA A 32 8.93 -14.31 -4.74
C ALA A 32 9.03 -13.02 -3.89
N ARG A 33 10.22 -12.73 -3.34
CA ARG A 33 10.47 -11.51 -2.56
C ARG A 33 10.38 -10.25 -3.42
N ARG A 34 10.91 -10.26 -4.64
CA ARG A 34 10.75 -9.15 -5.59
C ARG A 34 9.28 -8.89 -5.89
N GLY A 35 8.52 -9.94 -6.21
CA GLY A 35 7.09 -9.79 -6.48
C GLY A 35 6.32 -9.19 -5.30
N ALA A 36 6.66 -9.56 -4.06
CA ALA A 36 6.06 -8.98 -2.87
C ALA A 36 6.34 -7.47 -2.73
N LEU A 37 7.59 -7.05 -2.99
CA LEU A 37 7.96 -5.64 -2.95
C LEU A 37 7.29 -4.82 -4.06
N ASP A 38 7.19 -5.38 -5.27
CA ASP A 38 6.52 -4.72 -6.40
C ASP A 38 5.03 -4.52 -6.11
N ALA A 39 4.36 -5.50 -5.49
CA ALA A 39 2.96 -5.38 -5.09
C ALA A 39 2.75 -4.30 -4.01
N VAL A 40 3.67 -4.21 -3.03
CA VAL A 40 3.65 -3.14 -2.01
C VAL A 40 3.84 -1.78 -2.66
N ARG A 41 4.81 -1.64 -3.57
CA ARG A 41 5.05 -0.39 -4.29
C ARG A 41 3.81 0.08 -5.06
N GLN A 42 3.13 -0.83 -5.77
CA GLN A 42 1.90 -0.51 -6.51
C GLN A 42 0.76 -0.09 -5.58
N ALA A 43 0.61 -0.76 -4.43
CA ALA A 43 -0.38 -0.37 -3.43
C ALA A 43 -0.11 1.04 -2.87
N LEU A 44 1.16 1.36 -2.55
CA LEU A 44 1.52 2.71 -2.09
C LEU A 44 1.31 3.77 -3.18
N GLN A 45 1.67 3.47 -4.43
CA GLN A 45 1.49 4.39 -5.55
C GLN A 45 0.00 4.70 -5.76
N SER A 46 -0.86 3.69 -5.81
CA SER A 46 -2.30 3.90 -5.97
C SER A 46 -2.91 4.74 -4.84
N ARG A 47 -2.46 4.56 -3.59
CA ARG A 47 -2.89 5.38 -2.45
C ARG A 47 -2.43 6.82 -2.59
N TYR A 48 -1.20 7.03 -3.04
CA TYR A 48 -0.67 8.37 -3.31
C TYR A 48 -1.45 9.06 -4.42
N ASP A 49 -1.66 8.39 -5.55
CA ASP A 49 -2.40 8.94 -6.70
C ASP A 49 -3.85 9.30 -6.32
N ALA A 50 -4.50 8.47 -5.51
CA ALA A 50 -5.84 8.74 -4.97
C ALA A 50 -5.85 9.97 -4.06
N ALA A 51 -4.87 10.10 -3.15
CA ALA A 51 -4.76 11.25 -2.26
C ALA A 51 -4.46 12.54 -3.04
N GLN A 52 -3.57 12.47 -4.04
CA GLN A 52 -3.26 13.59 -4.91
C GLN A 52 -4.49 14.03 -5.71
N SER A 53 -5.23 13.07 -6.28
CA SER A 53 -6.46 13.36 -7.03
C SER A 53 -7.52 14.00 -6.13
N ALA A 54 -7.71 13.48 -4.91
CA ALA A 54 -8.64 14.06 -3.93
C ALA A 54 -8.25 15.49 -3.54
N ALA A 55 -6.96 15.75 -3.29
CA ALA A 55 -6.45 17.08 -2.99
C ALA A 55 -6.66 18.05 -4.18
N GLN A 56 -6.42 17.59 -5.41
CA GLN A 56 -6.64 18.39 -6.61
C GLN A 56 -8.12 18.70 -6.84
N LEU A 57 -9.02 17.74 -6.59
CA LEU A 57 -10.47 17.98 -6.63
C LEU A 57 -10.90 19.02 -5.59
N ASN A 58 -10.39 18.92 -4.36
CA ASN A 58 -10.67 19.92 -3.31
C ASN A 58 -10.15 21.32 -3.67
N LEU A 59 -8.99 21.39 -4.33
CA LEU A 59 -8.44 22.64 -4.85
C LEU A 59 -9.34 23.24 -5.93
N LEU A 60 -9.73 22.45 -6.93
CA LEU A 60 -10.59 22.90 -8.02
C LEU A 60 -11.98 23.28 -7.55
N ALA A 61 -12.51 22.60 -6.54
CA ALA A 61 -13.79 22.93 -5.91
C ALA A 61 -13.72 24.18 -5.00
N GLY A 62 -12.54 24.79 -4.82
CA GLY A 62 -12.36 25.94 -3.94
C GLY A 62 -12.49 25.62 -2.45
N LEU A 63 -12.45 24.34 -2.07
CA LEU A 63 -12.66 23.86 -0.69
C LEU A 63 -11.40 23.91 0.18
N LEU A 64 -10.29 24.45 -0.34
CA LEU A 64 -9.02 24.60 0.38
C LEU A 64 -9.13 25.44 1.65
N PHE A 65 -10.09 26.37 1.70
CA PHE A 65 -10.25 27.34 2.78
C PHE A 65 -11.62 27.25 3.45
N ASN A 66 -12.20 26.07 3.62
CA ASN A 66 -13.41 25.95 4.42
C ASN A 66 -13.06 25.83 5.92
N PRO A 67 -13.15 26.89 6.75
CA PRO A 67 -12.95 26.78 8.20
C PRO A 67 -14.19 26.16 8.84
N VAL A 68 -14.48 24.89 8.58
CA VAL A 68 -15.52 24.17 9.33
C VAL A 68 -14.83 23.20 10.27
N GLN A 69 -14.35 23.76 11.38
CA GLN A 69 -14.08 23.05 12.63
C GLN A 69 -14.02 24.07 13.79
N GLN A 70 -15.16 24.70 14.06
CA GLN A 70 -15.48 25.22 15.39
C GLN A 70 -16.88 24.74 15.77
N ASP A 71 -17.05 23.42 15.92
CA ASP A 71 -18.10 22.91 16.80
C ASP A 71 -17.54 22.92 18.23
N GLY A 72 -17.54 24.10 18.84
CA GLY A 72 -17.45 24.22 20.28
C GLY A 72 -18.80 23.80 20.89
N PRO A 73 -18.84 22.92 21.90
CA PRO A 73 -20.07 22.67 22.61
C PRO A 73 -20.41 23.90 23.45
N THR A 74 -21.38 24.72 23.01
CA THR A 74 -22.06 25.66 23.89
C THR A 74 -22.95 24.86 24.84
N ARG A 75 -22.56 24.86 26.11
CA ARG A 75 -23.36 24.39 27.24
C ARG A 75 -23.80 25.59 28.06
#